data_AF-A0A2I8VL74-F1
#
_entry.id   AF-A0A2I8VL74-F1
#
_cell.length_a   1.000
_cell.length_b   1.000
_cell.length_c   1.000
_cell.angle_alpha   90.00
_cell.angle_beta   90.00
_cell.angle_gamma   90.00
#
_symmetry.space_group_name_H-M   'P 1'
#
loop_
_entity.id
_entity.type
_entity.pdbx_description
1 polymer ?
#
loop_
_entity_poly.entity_id
_entity_poly.type
_entity_poly.pdbx_seq_one_letter_code
_entity_poly.pdbx_strand_id
1 'polypeptide(L)'
;MAPEDRETPSPDEAFATLGSETRLSILQALGAADRPLAFSTLFDRVDVDDSGRFNYHLGRLVSHFVGKTDAGYELTQAGRRVVEAVLSGAVTDAPVVERTRLDQPCHYCGAPIEVSYRQDRVLKYCTDCPGRNRTPRGVPDAPAEGYLGSLPLPPQASRDGRRARRTRPRGPGPTSNFSRRRPESARAVRPRSPSR
;
A
#
# COMPACT_ATOMS: atom_id res chain seq x y z
N MET A 1 -3.88 -41.17 -12.14
CA MET A 1 -2.68 -40.63 -11.47
C MET A 1 -3.15 -39.57 -10.51
N ALA A 2 -3.14 -39.84 -9.21
CA ALA A 2 -3.36 -38.81 -8.20
C ALA A 2 -2.19 -37.81 -8.26
N PRO A 3 -2.39 -36.51 -8.03
CA PRO A 3 -1.28 -35.59 -7.89
C PRO A 3 -0.51 -36.03 -6.64
N GLU A 4 0.74 -36.41 -6.81
CA GLU A 4 1.66 -36.66 -5.71
C GLU A 4 1.66 -35.44 -4.78
N ASP A 5 1.61 -35.70 -3.47
CA ASP A 5 1.57 -34.68 -2.43
C ASP A 5 2.62 -33.61 -2.70
N ARG A 6 2.16 -32.42 -3.11
CA ARG A 6 2.98 -31.22 -3.06
C ARG A 6 3.15 -30.87 -1.60
N GLU A 7 4.17 -31.45 -0.98
CA GLU A 7 4.56 -31.11 0.38
C GLU A 7 4.76 -29.59 0.41
N THR A 8 3.86 -28.92 1.11
CA THR A 8 3.91 -27.46 1.22
C THR A 8 5.08 -27.16 2.15
N PRO A 9 6.14 -26.49 1.65
CA PRO A 9 7.28 -26.18 2.49
C PRO A 9 6.84 -25.35 3.68
N SER A 10 7.50 -25.57 4.82
CA SER A 10 7.34 -24.67 5.96
C SER A 10 7.71 -23.23 5.57
N PRO A 11 7.22 -22.21 6.31
CA PRO A 11 7.60 -20.83 6.04
C PRO A 11 9.12 -20.61 5.99
N ASP A 12 9.87 -21.23 6.90
CA ASP A 12 11.32 -21.10 6.96
C ASP A 12 12.01 -21.70 5.73
N GLU A 13 11.56 -22.87 5.28
CA GLU A 13 12.07 -23.50 4.05
C GLU A 13 11.72 -22.70 2.80
N ALA A 14 10.51 -22.13 2.76
CA ALA A 14 10.08 -21.25 1.68
C ALA A 14 10.97 -20.00 1.62
N PHE A 15 11.22 -19.33 2.74
CA PHE A 15 12.09 -18.15 2.79
C PHE A 15 13.56 -18.50 2.49
N ALA A 16 14.08 -19.61 3.02
CA ALA A 16 15.44 -20.08 2.70
C ALA A 16 15.58 -20.38 1.20
N THR A 17 14.54 -20.94 0.59
CA THR A 17 14.46 -21.13 -0.85
C THR A 17 14.42 -19.79 -1.58
N LEU A 18 13.66 -18.81 -1.14
CA LEU A 18 13.59 -17.51 -1.82
C LEU A 18 14.82 -16.61 -1.59
N GLY A 19 15.59 -16.83 -0.52
CA GLY A 19 16.78 -16.05 -0.14
C GLY A 19 17.99 -16.22 -1.07
N SER A 20 17.82 -15.98 -2.37
CA SER A 20 18.88 -15.97 -3.38
C SER A 20 18.51 -15.04 -4.51
N GLU A 21 19.43 -14.15 -4.84
CA GLU A 21 19.31 -13.20 -5.95
C GLU A 21 18.95 -13.91 -7.27
N THR A 22 19.72 -14.92 -7.68
CA THR A 22 19.45 -15.70 -8.90
C THR A 22 18.04 -16.29 -8.91
N ARG A 23 17.56 -16.80 -7.77
CA ARG A 23 16.21 -17.40 -7.70
C ARG A 23 15.12 -16.35 -7.81
N LEU A 24 15.30 -15.17 -7.21
CA LEU A 24 14.39 -14.05 -7.41
C LEU A 24 14.42 -13.55 -8.86
N SER A 25 15.58 -13.51 -9.51
CA SER A 25 15.68 -13.15 -10.94
C SER A 25 14.95 -14.14 -11.83
N ILE A 26 15.04 -15.45 -11.55
CA ILE A 26 14.27 -16.49 -12.25
C ILE A 26 12.77 -16.23 -12.10
N LEU A 27 12.28 -15.99 -10.88
CA LEU A 27 10.86 -15.73 -10.64
C LEU A 27 10.39 -14.46 -11.34
N GLN A 28 11.17 -13.38 -11.32
CA GLN A 28 10.86 -12.12 -12.02
C GLN A 28 10.81 -12.32 -13.54
N ALA A 29 11.77 -13.04 -14.12
CA ALA A 29 11.79 -13.35 -15.56
C ALA A 29 10.57 -14.17 -16.01
N LEU A 30 10.12 -15.12 -15.18
CA LEU A 30 8.88 -15.86 -15.40
C LEU A 30 7.64 -14.99 -15.21
N GLY A 31 7.63 -14.09 -14.22
CA GLY A 31 6.50 -13.19 -13.94
C GLY A 31 6.29 -12.12 -15.01
N ALA A 32 7.36 -11.75 -15.74
CA ALA A 32 7.29 -10.84 -16.89
C ALA A 32 6.85 -11.53 -18.19
N ALA A 33 6.69 -12.86 -18.19
CA ALA A 33 6.33 -13.62 -19.38
C ALA A 33 4.83 -13.95 -19.42
N ASP A 34 4.21 -13.74 -20.58
CA ASP A 34 2.79 -14.07 -20.80
C ASP A 34 2.53 -15.58 -21.02
N ARG A 35 3.60 -16.36 -21.27
CA ARG A 35 3.55 -17.79 -21.57
C ARG A 35 4.71 -18.53 -20.90
N PRO A 36 4.61 -19.86 -20.71
CA PRO A 36 5.72 -20.67 -20.22
C PRO A 36 6.99 -20.47 -21.05
N LEU A 37 8.14 -20.50 -20.37
CA LEU A 37 9.45 -20.30 -21.00
C LEU A 37 10.23 -21.60 -21.07
N ALA A 38 10.82 -21.88 -22.23
CA ALA A 38 11.82 -22.94 -22.36
C ALA A 38 13.04 -22.65 -21.48
N PHE A 39 13.78 -23.70 -21.11
CA PHE A 39 14.98 -23.58 -20.25
C PHE A 39 15.98 -22.55 -20.81
N SER A 40 16.34 -22.66 -22.09
CA SER A 40 17.31 -21.75 -22.73
C SER A 40 16.83 -20.31 -22.70
N THR A 41 15.57 -20.05 -23.04
CA THR A 41 14.99 -18.70 -22.99
C THR A 41 14.97 -18.11 -21.58
N LEU A 42 14.71 -18.94 -20.57
CA LEU A 42 14.76 -18.49 -19.18
C LEU A 42 16.20 -18.25 -18.71
N PHE A 43 17.14 -19.10 -19.11
CA PHE A 43 18.57 -18.95 -18.85
C PHE A 43 19.10 -17.64 -19.44
N ASP A 44 18.81 -17.35 -20.70
CA ASP A 44 19.25 -16.13 -21.40
C ASP A 44 18.72 -14.83 -20.77
N ARG A 45 17.65 -14.90 -19.97
CA ARG A 45 17.03 -13.75 -19.30
C ARG A 45 17.56 -13.51 -17.89
N VAL A 46 18.32 -14.44 -17.35
CA VAL A 46 18.84 -14.38 -15.99
C VAL A 46 20.35 -14.21 -16.05
N ASP A 47 20.86 -13.20 -15.38
CA ASP A 47 22.29 -12.90 -15.32
C ASP A 47 23.03 -13.95 -14.48
N VAL A 48 23.38 -15.07 -15.10
CA VAL A 48 24.16 -16.15 -14.50
C VAL A 48 25.03 -16.84 -15.55
N ASP A 49 26.32 -16.93 -15.26
CA ASP A 49 27.32 -17.35 -16.25
C ASP A 49 27.38 -18.88 -16.48
N ASP A 50 26.81 -19.66 -15.57
CA ASP A 50 26.92 -21.12 -15.58
C ASP A 50 25.55 -21.81 -15.60
N SER A 51 25.35 -22.65 -16.62
CA SER A 51 24.12 -23.42 -16.82
C SER A 51 23.86 -24.44 -15.71
N GLY A 52 24.90 -25.01 -15.10
CA GLY A 52 24.79 -25.94 -13.98
C GLY A 52 24.25 -25.24 -12.72
N ARG A 53 24.81 -24.08 -12.40
CA ARG A 53 24.36 -23.21 -11.32
C ARG A 53 22.93 -22.73 -11.55
N PHE A 54 22.61 -22.29 -12.75
CA PHE A 54 21.23 -21.93 -13.10
C PHE A 54 20.26 -23.10 -12.89
N ASN A 55 20.59 -24.29 -13.41
CA ASN A 55 19.74 -25.46 -13.27
C ASN A 55 19.55 -25.86 -11.79
N TYR A 56 20.59 -25.73 -10.97
CA TYR A 56 20.48 -25.88 -9.52
C TYR A 56 19.47 -24.87 -8.92
N HIS A 57 19.60 -23.58 -9.23
CA HIS A 57 18.68 -22.55 -8.72
C HIS A 57 17.24 -22.75 -9.19
N LEU A 58 17.03 -23.08 -10.46
CA LEU A 58 15.71 -23.38 -11.03
C LEU A 58 15.11 -24.63 -10.37
N GLY A 59 15.89 -25.70 -10.23
CA GLY A 59 15.45 -26.95 -9.60
C GLY A 59 14.95 -26.77 -8.17
N ARG A 60 15.56 -25.84 -7.40
CA ARG A 60 15.11 -25.49 -6.04
C ARG A 60 13.77 -24.76 -6.01
N LEU A 61 13.36 -24.13 -7.11
CA LEU A 61 12.09 -23.40 -7.22
C LEU A 61 10.95 -24.26 -7.79
N VAL A 62 11.30 -25.25 -8.61
CA VAL A 62 10.35 -26.18 -9.22
C VAL A 62 9.59 -26.94 -8.13
N SER A 63 8.34 -27.29 -8.42
CA SER A 63 7.32 -27.87 -7.51
C SER A 63 6.47 -26.82 -6.79
N HIS A 64 7.09 -25.96 -5.98
CA HIS A 64 6.32 -25.02 -5.14
C HIS A 64 6.11 -23.64 -5.79
N PHE A 65 7.17 -23.00 -6.29
CA PHE A 65 7.09 -21.65 -6.86
C PHE A 65 7.01 -21.66 -8.39
N VAL A 66 7.60 -22.69 -9.02
CA VAL A 66 7.64 -22.85 -10.48
C VAL A 66 7.02 -24.20 -10.86
N GLY A 67 6.09 -24.17 -11.81
CA GLY A 67 5.57 -25.34 -12.49
C GLY A 67 6.44 -25.68 -13.70
N LYS A 68 6.69 -26.97 -13.93
CA LYS A 68 7.29 -27.48 -15.16
C LYS A 68 6.21 -28.17 -15.99
N THR A 69 6.05 -27.74 -17.23
CA THR A 69 5.11 -28.27 -18.21
C THR A 69 5.86 -28.69 -19.47
N ASP A 70 5.17 -29.35 -20.41
CA ASP A 70 5.74 -29.68 -21.71
C ASP A 70 6.11 -28.43 -22.52
N ALA A 71 5.44 -27.29 -22.28
CA ALA A 71 5.71 -26.02 -22.92
C ALA A 71 6.85 -25.22 -22.26
N GLY A 72 7.35 -25.67 -21.10
CA GLY A 72 8.40 -24.99 -20.34
C GLY A 72 8.02 -24.68 -18.90
N TYR A 73 8.65 -23.66 -18.33
CA TYR A 73 8.52 -23.25 -16.95
C TYR A 73 7.57 -22.07 -16.81
N GLU A 74 6.72 -22.09 -15.79
CA GLU A 74 5.80 -20.99 -15.47
C GLU A 74 5.64 -20.83 -13.96
N LEU A 75 5.21 -19.66 -13.50
CA LEU A 75 4.94 -19.45 -12.08
C LEU A 75 3.70 -20.22 -11.63
N THR A 76 3.82 -20.91 -10.49
CA THR A 76 2.65 -21.34 -9.72
C THR A 76 1.95 -20.13 -9.10
N GLN A 77 0.79 -20.34 -8.48
CA GLN A 77 0.11 -19.29 -7.72
C GLN A 77 0.98 -18.73 -6.57
N ALA A 78 1.80 -19.58 -5.93
CA ALA A 78 2.72 -19.14 -4.88
C ALA A 78 3.84 -18.26 -5.46
N GLY A 79 4.44 -18.67 -6.58
CA GLY A 79 5.45 -17.88 -7.29
C GLY A 79 4.93 -16.51 -7.73
N ARG A 80 3.70 -16.45 -8.26
CA ARG A 80 3.06 -15.18 -8.67
C ARG A 80 2.93 -14.20 -7.49
N ARG A 81 2.47 -14.67 -6.33
CA ARG A 81 2.33 -13.83 -5.13
C ARG A 81 3.68 -13.26 -4.66
N VAL A 82 4.75 -14.05 -4.74
CA VAL A 82 6.09 -13.58 -4.40
C VAL A 82 6.53 -12.46 -5.34
N VAL A 83 6.40 -12.67 -6.66
CA VAL A 83 6.79 -11.66 -7.65
C VAL A 83 5.96 -10.39 -7.51
N GLU A 84 4.65 -10.51 -7.30
CA GLU A 84 3.78 -9.36 -7.03
C GLU A 84 4.21 -8.58 -5.79
N ALA A 85 4.57 -9.26 -4.70
CA ALA A 85 5.05 -8.62 -3.47
C ALA A 85 6.39 -7.89 -3.68
N VAL A 86 7.31 -8.48 -4.45
CA VAL A 86 8.61 -7.86 -4.76
C VAL A 86 8.43 -6.66 -5.69
N LEU A 87 7.71 -6.81 -6.81
CA LEU A 87 7.52 -5.74 -7.81
C LEU A 87 6.67 -4.58 -7.29
N SER A 88 5.71 -4.86 -6.41
CA SER A 88 4.93 -3.81 -5.77
C SER A 88 5.75 -2.95 -4.81
N GLY A 89 6.93 -3.44 -4.40
CA GLY A 89 7.72 -2.77 -3.39
C GLY A 89 7.26 -3.05 -1.97
N ALA A 90 6.22 -3.87 -1.77
CA ALA A 90 5.63 -4.13 -0.46
C ALA A 90 6.63 -4.73 0.55
N VAL A 91 7.71 -5.33 0.06
CA VAL A 91 8.75 -5.95 0.90
C VAL A 91 9.90 -5.00 1.21
N THR A 92 10.21 -4.04 0.32
CA THR A 92 11.46 -3.26 0.38
C THR A 92 11.25 -1.75 0.49
N ASP A 93 10.12 -1.24 0.00
CA ASP A 93 9.87 0.19 -0.06
C ASP A 93 9.18 0.69 1.20
N ALA A 94 9.66 1.82 1.70
CA ALA A 94 9.00 2.58 2.77
C ALA A 94 8.87 4.05 2.34
N PRO A 95 8.06 4.35 1.30
CA PRO A 95 7.96 5.71 0.81
C PRO A 95 7.32 6.61 1.85
N VAL A 96 7.82 7.84 1.89
CA VAL A 96 7.32 8.91 2.76
C VAL A 96 6.96 10.08 1.88
N VAL A 97 5.73 10.56 2.03
CA VAL A 97 5.30 11.85 1.49
C VAL A 97 4.98 12.75 2.68
N GLU A 98 5.71 13.84 2.81
CA GLU A 98 5.44 14.87 3.81
C GLU A 98 4.09 15.53 3.58
N ARG A 99 3.56 16.17 4.63
CA ARG A 99 2.27 16.86 4.56
C ARG A 99 2.24 17.84 3.40
N THR A 100 1.35 17.58 2.47
CA THR A 100 1.16 18.37 1.27
C THR A 100 -0.28 18.85 1.23
N ARG A 101 -0.46 20.17 1.09
CA ARG A 101 -1.78 20.80 0.99
C ARG A 101 -2.47 20.42 -0.32
N LEU A 102 -3.75 20.09 -0.24
CA LEU A 102 -4.62 19.84 -1.38
C LEU A 102 -5.75 20.87 -1.43
N ASP A 103 -6.17 21.25 -2.64
CA ASP A 103 -7.37 22.06 -2.89
C ASP A 103 -8.65 21.23 -2.74
N GLN A 104 -8.75 20.44 -1.67
CA GLN A 104 -9.97 19.77 -1.28
C GLN A 104 -10.49 20.37 0.03
N PRO A 105 -11.76 20.76 0.10
CA PRO A 105 -12.33 21.30 1.32
C PRO A 105 -12.56 20.19 2.35
N CYS A 106 -12.28 20.50 3.60
CA CYS A 106 -12.65 19.70 4.75
C CYS A 106 -14.17 19.55 4.82
N HIS A 107 -14.65 18.32 4.97
CA HIS A 107 -16.08 18.05 5.03
C HIS A 107 -16.76 18.51 6.34
N TYR A 108 -15.99 18.96 7.34
CA TYR A 108 -16.52 19.51 8.59
C TYR A 108 -16.63 21.04 8.56
N CYS A 109 -15.60 21.76 8.08
CA CYS A 109 -15.54 23.23 8.17
C CYS A 109 -15.26 23.94 6.84
N GLY A 110 -14.97 23.22 5.75
CA GLY A 110 -14.68 23.80 4.44
C GLY A 110 -13.25 24.31 4.24
N ALA A 111 -12.42 24.36 5.29
CA ALA A 111 -11.02 24.73 5.18
C ALA A 111 -10.21 23.73 4.32
N PRO A 112 -9.06 24.12 3.76
CA PRO A 112 -8.18 23.22 3.03
C PRO A 112 -7.75 21.99 3.84
N ILE A 113 -7.42 20.91 3.14
CA ILE A 113 -6.85 19.72 3.75
C ILE A 113 -5.39 19.53 3.37
N GLU A 114 -4.65 18.83 4.22
CA GLU A 114 -3.33 18.30 3.94
C GLU A 114 -3.38 16.78 3.89
N VAL A 115 -2.48 16.19 3.11
CA VAL A 115 -2.29 14.74 3.05
C VAL A 115 -0.83 14.38 3.24
N SER A 116 -0.57 13.27 3.92
CA SER A 116 0.75 12.63 3.96
C SER A 116 0.62 11.15 3.60
N TYR A 117 1.73 10.53 3.23
CA TYR A 117 1.83 9.08 3.02
C TYR A 117 2.95 8.54 3.89
N ARG A 118 2.65 7.57 4.75
CA ARG A 118 3.63 6.80 5.55
C ARG A 118 3.03 5.44 5.90
N GLN A 119 3.87 4.41 6.01
CA GLN A 119 3.44 3.07 6.47
C GLN A 119 2.21 2.54 5.72
N ASP A 120 2.23 2.68 4.39
CA ASP A 120 1.17 2.21 3.49
C ASP A 120 -0.21 2.79 3.77
N ARG A 121 -0.23 4.06 4.20
CA ARG A 121 -1.44 4.82 4.47
C ARG A 121 -1.31 6.24 3.98
N VAL A 122 -2.36 6.71 3.30
CA VAL A 122 -2.61 8.14 3.16
C VAL A 122 -3.34 8.63 4.41
N LEU A 123 -2.79 9.65 5.04
CA LEU A 123 -3.37 10.34 6.19
C LEU A 123 -3.90 11.68 5.73
N LYS A 124 -5.09 12.07 6.21
CA LYS A 124 -5.75 13.33 5.85
C LYS A 124 -5.94 14.20 7.07
N TYR A 125 -5.69 15.50 6.92
CA TYR A 125 -5.76 16.49 7.99
C TYR A 125 -6.48 17.74 7.53
N CYS A 126 -7.25 18.38 8.41
CA CYS A 126 -7.74 19.74 8.24
C CYS A 126 -6.72 20.72 8.82
N THR A 127 -6.60 21.90 8.21
CA THR A 127 -5.69 22.95 8.68
C THR A 127 -6.31 23.91 9.70
N ASP A 128 -7.55 23.68 10.16
CA ASP A 128 -8.34 24.71 10.84
C ASP A 128 -9.28 24.16 11.93
N CYS A 129 -9.98 23.05 11.68
CA CYS A 129 -10.80 22.42 12.72
C CYS A 129 -10.06 21.25 13.40
N PRO A 130 -10.51 20.83 14.60
CA PRO A 130 -9.97 19.66 15.29
C PRO A 130 -10.11 18.34 14.51
N GLY A 131 -10.90 18.30 13.44
CA GLY A 131 -11.13 17.11 12.64
C GLY A 131 -12.09 16.14 13.34
N ARG A 132 -11.77 14.85 13.29
CA ARG A 132 -12.59 13.77 13.86
C ARG A 132 -12.30 13.64 15.35
N ASN A 133 -13.33 13.67 16.18
CA ASN A 133 -13.24 13.56 17.65
C ASN A 133 -12.90 12.14 18.15
N ARG A 134 -12.20 11.31 17.37
CA ARG A 134 -11.84 9.93 17.74
C ARG A 134 -10.40 9.65 17.37
N THR A 135 -9.64 9.16 18.34
CA THR A 135 -8.27 8.68 18.15
C THR A 135 -8.29 7.50 17.17
N PRO A 136 -7.60 7.59 16.03
CA PRO A 136 -7.51 6.46 15.12
C PRO A 136 -6.72 5.32 15.77
N ARG A 137 -7.30 4.11 15.78
CA ARG A 137 -6.57 2.90 16.16
C ARG A 137 -5.68 2.47 15.00
N GLY A 138 -4.45 2.04 15.31
CA GLY A 138 -3.53 1.50 14.30
C GLY A 138 -2.95 2.52 13.32
N VAL A 139 -2.94 3.81 13.70
CA VAL A 139 -2.20 4.86 12.99
C VAL A 139 -1.08 5.32 13.92
N PRO A 140 0.17 4.90 13.66
CA PRO A 140 1.33 5.43 14.37
C PRO A 140 1.40 6.95 14.19
N ASP A 141 1.78 7.66 15.25
CA ASP A 141 1.95 9.13 15.26
C ASP A 141 0.73 9.93 14.81
N ALA A 142 -0.48 9.44 15.11
CA ALA A 142 -1.71 10.19 14.85
C ALA A 142 -1.69 11.54 15.58
N PRO A 143 -1.69 12.68 14.87
CA PRO A 143 -1.73 13.98 15.53
C PRO A 143 -3.09 14.17 16.21
N ALA A 144 -3.08 14.83 17.37
CA ALA A 144 -4.27 15.08 18.15
C ALA A 144 -5.28 16.00 17.43
N GLU A 145 -4.82 16.87 16.53
CA GLU A 145 -5.62 17.90 15.88
C GLU A 145 -5.68 17.75 14.36
N GLY A 146 -6.83 18.11 13.79
CA GLY A 146 -7.05 18.15 12.36
C GLY A 146 -7.28 16.79 11.71
N TYR A 147 -7.07 15.66 12.40
CA TYR A 147 -7.14 14.34 11.77
C TYR A 147 -8.53 14.04 11.18
N LEU A 148 -8.59 13.77 9.88
CA LEU A 148 -9.84 13.48 9.15
C LEU A 148 -10.03 11.98 8.90
N GLY A 149 -8.93 11.25 8.70
CA GLY A 149 -8.98 9.80 8.45
C GLY A 149 -7.71 9.27 7.78
N SER A 150 -7.68 7.95 7.61
CA SER A 150 -6.64 7.25 6.87
C SER A 150 -7.25 6.35 5.80
N LEU A 151 -6.51 6.14 4.71
CA LEU A 151 -6.83 5.18 3.66
C LEU A 151 -5.62 4.26 3.49
N PRO A 152 -5.75 2.94 3.70
CA PRO A 152 -4.67 2.01 3.38
C PRO A 152 -4.41 2.07 1.87
N LEU A 153 -3.16 2.33 1.50
CA LEU A 153 -2.70 2.40 0.13
C LEU A 153 -1.30 1.79 0.06
N PRO A 154 -1.08 0.76 -0.77
CA PRO A 154 0.23 0.15 -0.91
C PRO A 154 1.19 1.08 -1.69
N PRO A 155 2.52 0.87 -1.58
CA PRO A 155 3.52 1.82 -2.07
C PRO A 155 3.48 2.07 -3.58
N GLN A 156 2.98 1.14 -4.39
CA GLN A 156 2.76 1.37 -5.81
C GLN A 156 1.74 2.48 -6.11
N ALA A 157 0.79 2.74 -5.21
CA ALA A 157 -0.23 3.78 -5.40
C ALA A 157 0.30 5.19 -5.14
N SER A 158 1.42 5.35 -4.41
CA SER A 158 2.05 6.66 -4.19
C SER A 158 2.98 7.09 -5.33
N ARG A 159 3.39 6.16 -6.20
CA ARG A 159 4.39 6.39 -7.27
C ARG A 159 3.85 7.16 -8.47
N ASP A 160 2.56 7.04 -8.75
CA ASP A 160 1.91 7.81 -9.79
C ASP A 160 1.44 9.16 -9.24
N GLY A 161 2.25 10.20 -9.42
CA GLY A 161 1.85 11.60 -9.25
C GLY A 161 0.75 12.07 -10.21
N ARG A 162 -0.08 11.15 -10.72
CA ARG A 162 -1.29 11.49 -11.46
C ARG A 162 -2.20 12.26 -10.51
N ARG A 163 -2.31 13.56 -10.77
CA ARG A 163 -3.43 14.38 -10.31
C ARG A 163 -4.71 13.58 -10.58
N ALA A 164 -5.30 13.00 -9.55
CA ALA A 164 -6.60 12.35 -9.66
C ALA A 164 -7.54 13.39 -10.29
N ARG A 165 -7.91 13.19 -11.56
CA ARG A 165 -8.85 14.07 -12.25
C ARG A 165 -10.11 14.08 -11.40
N ARG A 166 -10.50 15.27 -10.95
CA ARG A 166 -11.72 15.52 -10.18
C ARG A 166 -12.91 14.90 -10.92
N THR A 167 -13.36 13.72 -10.51
CA THR A 167 -14.76 13.35 -10.73
C THR A 167 -15.56 14.20 -9.75
N ARG A 168 -16.24 15.24 -10.26
CA ARG A 168 -17.22 16.01 -9.49
C ARG A 168 -18.18 15.00 -8.85
N PRO A 169 -18.36 15.00 -7.51
CA PRO A 169 -19.48 14.30 -6.93
C PRO A 169 -20.77 14.90 -7.51
N ARG A 170 -21.68 14.03 -7.98
CA ARG A 170 -23.06 14.44 -8.26
C ARG A 170 -23.63 15.06 -6.97
N GLY A 171 -24.32 16.18 -7.13
CA GLY A 171 -24.71 17.13 -6.09
C GLY A 171 -25.50 16.56 -4.90
N PRO A 172 -25.81 17.42 -3.91
CA PRO A 172 -26.31 16.98 -2.61
C PRO A 172 -27.73 16.42 -2.70
N GLY A 173 -27.91 15.21 -2.17
CA GLY A 173 -29.21 14.71 -1.71
C GLY A 173 -29.70 15.48 -0.48
N PRO A 174 -30.98 15.35 -0.11
CA PRO A 174 -31.73 16.39 0.58
C PRO A 174 -31.20 16.73 1.99
N THR A 175 -31.26 18.02 2.29
CA THR A 175 -30.95 18.64 3.57
C THR A 175 -31.73 18.01 4.72
N SER A 176 -31.04 17.33 5.64
CA SER A 176 -31.59 17.05 6.96
C SER A 176 -31.40 18.28 7.85
N ASN A 177 -32.52 18.83 8.31
CA ASN A 177 -32.64 19.90 9.29
C ASN A 177 -31.71 19.69 10.50
N PHE A 178 -30.64 20.48 10.61
CA PHE A 178 -30.00 20.75 11.89
C PHE A 178 -30.45 22.12 12.36
N SER A 179 -31.39 22.11 13.29
CA SER A 179 -31.89 23.26 14.03
C SER A 179 -30.72 24.10 14.56
N ARG A 180 -30.66 25.36 14.12
CA ARG A 180 -29.76 26.38 14.64
C ARG A 180 -30.02 26.57 16.14
N ARG A 181 -29.18 26.00 17.00
CA ARG A 181 -29.00 26.56 18.35
C ARG A 181 -28.04 27.74 18.21
N ARG A 182 -28.55 28.95 18.45
CA ARG A 182 -27.72 30.14 18.66
C ARG A 182 -26.87 29.91 19.91
N PRO A 183 -25.58 30.25 19.95
CA PRO A 183 -24.89 30.38 21.21
C PRO A 183 -25.46 31.58 21.97
N GLU A 184 -25.92 31.35 23.20
CA GLU A 184 -26.28 32.41 24.13
C GLU A 184 -25.07 33.30 24.42
N SER A 185 -25.35 34.60 24.44
CA SER A 185 -24.45 35.71 24.71
C SER A 185 -23.60 35.53 25.96
N ALA A 186 -22.30 35.76 25.81
CA ALA A 186 -21.37 36.01 26.91
C ALA A 186 -21.92 37.10 27.85
N ARG A 187 -22.12 36.76 29.12
CA ARG A 187 -22.34 37.74 30.19
C ARG A 187 -21.04 38.51 30.41
N ALA A 188 -21.10 39.82 30.17
CA ALA A 188 -20.05 40.76 30.53
C ALA A 188 -19.85 40.76 32.06
N VAL A 189 -18.65 40.39 32.50
CA VAL A 189 -18.18 40.62 33.86
C VAL A 189 -17.84 42.10 33.98
N ARG A 190 -18.56 42.82 34.84
CA ARG A 190 -18.27 44.23 35.17
C ARG A 190 -17.01 44.30 36.06
N PRO A 191 -16.07 45.24 35.83
CA PRO A 191 -14.98 45.46 36.76
C PRO A 191 -15.49 46.12 38.05
N ARG A 192 -15.02 45.64 39.20
CA ARG A 192 -15.22 46.27 40.51
C ARG A 192 -14.25 47.46 40.62
N SER A 193 -14.78 48.63 40.95
CA SER A 193 -14.01 49.83 41.31
C SER A 193 -13.24 49.60 42.63
N PRO A 194 -12.10 50.28 42.85
CA PRO A 194 -11.35 50.19 44.10
C PRO A 194 -11.97 51.12 45.15
N SER A 195 -12.13 50.63 46.38
CA SER A 195 -12.45 51.44 47.54
C SER A 195 -11.23 52.25 47.98
N ARG A 196 -11.45 53.53 48.29
CA ARG A 196 -10.50 54.40 49.01
C ARG A 196 -10.31 53.95 50.45
#